data_AF-A0A2W6T8X6-F1
#
_entry.id   AF-A0A2W6T8X6-F1
#
_cell.length_a   1.000
_cell.length_b   1.000
_cell.length_c   1.000
_cell.angle_alpha   90.00
_cell.angle_beta   90.00
_cell.angle_gamma   90.00
#
_symmetry.space_group_name_H-M   'P 1'
#
loop_
_entity.id
_entity.type
_entity.pdbx_description
1 polymer ?
#
loop_
_entity_poly.entity_id
_entity_poly.type
_entity_poly.pdbx_seq_one_letter_code
_entity_poly.pdbx_strand_id
1 'polypeptide(L)'
;MKQSSVWGAKLKHGLAAAAMMLSAQAAWAQTADPKEWQLNMGKGVTHTSRMAWDAHMVALWVCTVIGVLVFGAMAYAMFKFRRSKGAVAKQFSHNTKAEIIWTVIPIIILVVMAWPATAKLIAMYDTRDSEMTVKITGYQWMWKYEYLGENVAFTSRLDRKSDEVRQSGSVPTMASDP
;
A
#
# COMPACT_ATOMS: atom_id res chain seq x y z
N MET A 1 7.24 -30.76 62.88
CA MET A 1 6.05 -30.09 62.30
C MET A 1 6.55 -28.87 61.53
N LYS A 2 6.38 -28.84 60.20
CA LYS A 2 7.01 -27.87 59.27
C LYS A 2 6.04 -26.70 58.97
N GLN A 3 6.42 -25.47 59.33
CA GLN A 3 5.66 -24.25 59.06
C GLN A 3 5.95 -23.69 57.64
N SER A 4 4.93 -23.78 56.80
CA SER A 4 4.45 -22.83 55.77
C SER A 4 5.42 -21.89 55.02
N SER A 5 5.70 -22.20 53.75
CA SER A 5 6.30 -21.31 52.74
C SER A 5 5.28 -20.49 51.93
N VAL A 6 4.15 -20.13 52.53
CA VAL A 6 2.98 -19.58 51.82
C VAL A 6 3.23 -18.15 51.28
N TRP A 7 4.23 -17.44 51.80
CA TRP A 7 4.57 -16.07 51.40
C TRP A 7 5.28 -15.98 50.02
N GLY A 8 6.11 -16.96 49.68
CA GLY A 8 6.87 -16.95 48.40
C GLY A 8 6.01 -17.24 47.17
N ALA A 9 4.88 -17.93 47.33
CA ALA A 9 3.97 -18.25 46.24
C ALA A 9 3.11 -17.06 45.83
N LYS A 10 2.60 -16.29 46.80
CA LYS A 10 1.75 -15.11 46.52
C LYS A 10 2.51 -13.98 45.83
N LEU A 11 3.80 -13.78 46.16
CA LEU A 11 4.63 -12.74 45.54
C LEU A 11 4.97 -13.05 44.07
N LYS A 12 5.22 -14.33 43.75
CA LYS A 12 5.49 -14.78 42.38
C LYS A 12 4.26 -14.69 41.47
N HIS A 13 3.06 -14.88 42.03
CA HIS A 13 1.81 -14.78 41.26
C HIS A 13 1.40 -13.31 41.05
N GLY A 14 1.70 -12.41 42.00
CA GLY A 14 1.50 -10.96 41.83
C GLY A 14 2.40 -10.33 40.76
N LEU A 15 3.66 -10.76 40.68
CA LEU A 15 4.61 -10.31 39.65
C LEU A 15 4.27 -10.84 38.25
N ALA A 16 3.75 -12.07 38.14
CA ALA A 16 3.28 -12.61 36.86
C ALA A 16 2.03 -11.88 36.33
N ALA A 17 1.10 -11.51 37.21
CA ALA A 17 -0.07 -10.71 36.84
C ALA A 17 0.29 -9.27 36.45
N ALA A 18 1.26 -8.65 37.15
CA ALA A 18 1.77 -7.33 36.78
C ALA A 18 2.54 -7.35 35.44
N ALA A 19 3.29 -8.42 35.16
CA ALA A 19 4.01 -8.58 33.88
C ALA A 19 3.06 -8.83 32.69
N MET A 20 1.91 -9.47 32.89
CA MET A 20 0.86 -9.61 31.85
C MET A 20 0.01 -8.35 31.68
N MET A 21 -0.07 -7.47 32.68
CA MET A 21 -0.75 -6.17 32.54
C MET A 21 0.12 -5.10 31.85
N LEU A 22 1.45 -5.27 31.82
CA LEU A 22 2.35 -4.43 31.01
C LEU A 22 2.40 -4.82 29.53
N SER A 23 1.78 -5.93 29.13
CA SER A 23 1.55 -6.29 27.72
C SER A 23 0.16 -5.91 27.23
N ALA A 24 -0.49 -4.91 27.84
CA ALA A 24 -1.40 -4.07 27.08
C ALA A 24 -0.56 -3.29 26.06
N GLN A 25 -0.06 -4.03 25.06
CA GLN A 25 0.26 -3.45 23.78
C GLN A 25 -1.04 -2.81 23.34
N ALA A 26 -1.16 -1.50 23.59
CA ALA A 26 -1.99 -0.66 22.78
C ALA A 26 -1.74 -1.15 21.36
N ALA A 27 -2.77 -1.77 20.78
CA ALA A 27 -2.78 -2.03 19.37
C ALA A 27 -2.71 -0.64 18.77
N TRP A 28 -1.48 -0.18 18.50
CA TRP A 28 -1.22 0.99 17.69
C TRP A 28 -1.76 0.59 16.33
N ALA A 29 -3.07 0.76 16.13
CA ALA A 29 -3.62 0.99 14.83
C ALA A 29 -2.84 2.20 14.32
N GLN A 30 -1.76 1.94 13.59
CA GLN A 30 -1.04 2.97 12.85
C GLN A 30 -2.12 3.68 12.07
N THR A 31 -2.34 4.96 12.37
CA THR A 31 -3.30 5.76 11.64
C THR A 31 -2.93 5.63 10.17
N ALA A 32 -3.85 5.10 9.37
CA ALA A 32 -3.66 4.93 7.93
C ALA A 32 -3.70 6.27 7.19
N ASP A 33 -3.71 7.37 7.95
CA ASP A 33 -3.75 8.73 7.47
C ASP A 33 -2.54 9.00 6.57
N PRO A 34 -2.77 9.60 5.39
CA PRO A 34 -1.67 10.02 4.54
C PRO A 34 -0.79 11.00 5.31
N LYS A 35 0.53 10.75 5.30
CA LYS A 35 1.49 11.65 5.93
C LYS A 35 1.89 12.75 4.97
N GLU A 36 2.19 13.93 5.51
CA GLU A 36 2.79 15.01 4.72
C GLU A 36 4.04 14.49 4.01
N TRP A 37 4.20 14.86 2.73
CA TRP A 37 5.30 14.43 1.87
C TRP A 37 5.40 12.91 1.62
N GLN A 38 4.34 12.15 1.89
CA GLN A 38 4.28 10.75 1.51
C GLN A 38 4.24 10.60 -0.02
N LEU A 39 5.28 10.00 -0.59
CA LEU A 39 5.42 9.84 -2.05
C LEU A 39 4.85 8.51 -2.60
N ASN A 40 4.67 7.52 -1.74
CA ASN A 40 4.25 6.18 -2.11
C ASN A 40 2.90 5.83 -1.47
N MET A 41 2.17 4.86 -2.01
CA MET A 41 0.92 4.39 -1.41
C MET A 41 1.17 3.83 0.00
N GLY A 42 0.19 3.99 0.89
CA GLY A 42 0.24 3.40 2.23
C GLY A 42 0.28 1.86 2.16
N LYS A 43 1.04 1.22 3.05
CA LYS A 43 1.04 -0.23 3.19
C LYS A 43 -0.20 -0.66 3.97
N GLY A 44 -1.17 -1.28 3.29
CA GLY A 44 -2.40 -1.67 3.98
C GLY A 44 -2.26 -2.86 4.92
N VAL A 45 -3.26 -2.97 5.80
CA VAL A 45 -3.29 -3.92 6.91
C VAL A 45 -3.93 -5.27 6.56
N THR A 46 -4.62 -5.36 5.42
CA THR A 46 -5.24 -6.60 4.93
C THR A 46 -4.27 -7.39 4.06
N HIS A 47 -4.48 -8.71 3.96
CA HIS A 47 -3.68 -9.57 3.08
C HIS A 47 -3.77 -9.11 1.62
N THR A 48 -4.98 -8.86 1.12
CA THR A 48 -5.23 -8.34 -0.24
C THR A 48 -4.54 -7.01 -0.49
N SER A 49 -4.55 -6.08 0.47
CA SER A 49 -3.86 -4.80 0.29
C SER A 49 -2.34 -4.96 0.24
N ARG A 50 -1.77 -5.88 1.03
CA ARG A 50 -0.34 -6.23 0.92
C ARG A 50 0.00 -6.79 -0.45
N MET A 51 -0.83 -7.68 -0.99
CA MET A 51 -0.63 -8.25 -2.34
C MET A 51 -0.62 -7.16 -3.42
N ALA A 52 -1.53 -6.18 -3.32
CA ALA A 52 -1.60 -5.03 -4.22
C ALA A 52 -0.36 -4.13 -4.08
N TRP A 53 0.05 -3.83 -2.85
CA TRP A 53 1.27 -3.06 -2.57
C TRP A 53 2.51 -3.73 -3.16
N ASP A 54 2.67 -5.03 -2.95
CA ASP A 54 3.81 -5.81 -3.47
C ASP A 54 3.80 -5.82 -5.02
N ALA A 55 2.62 -5.99 -5.64
CA ALA A 55 2.49 -5.97 -7.09
C ALA A 55 2.88 -4.59 -7.66
N HIS A 56 2.42 -3.52 -7.00
CA HIS A 56 2.77 -2.16 -7.36
C HIS A 56 4.28 -1.90 -7.22
N MET A 57 4.91 -2.34 -6.14
CA MET A 57 6.36 -2.17 -5.94
C MET A 57 7.19 -2.91 -7.00
N VAL A 58 6.80 -4.14 -7.35
CA VAL A 58 7.46 -4.88 -8.44
C VAL A 58 7.34 -4.12 -9.76
N ALA A 59 6.13 -3.66 -10.11
CA ALA A 59 5.92 -2.90 -11.34
C ALA A 59 6.71 -1.58 -11.35
N LEU A 60 6.75 -0.86 -10.23
CA LEU A 60 7.51 0.37 -10.08
C LEU A 60 9.01 0.13 -10.33
N TRP A 61 9.59 -0.90 -9.70
CA TRP A 61 11.00 -1.24 -9.90
C TRP A 61 11.32 -1.62 -11.34
N VAL A 62 10.46 -2.40 -12.00
CA VAL A 62 10.63 -2.75 -13.43
C VAL A 62 10.62 -1.48 -14.29
N CYS A 63 9.65 -0.60 -14.10
CA CYS A 63 9.56 0.67 -14.82
C CYS A 63 10.78 1.57 -14.57
N THR A 64 11.25 1.66 -13.32
CA THR A 64 12.44 2.45 -12.97
C THR A 64 13.69 1.90 -13.64
N VAL A 65 13.91 0.59 -13.63
CA VAL A 65 15.07 -0.04 -14.29
C VAL A 65 15.05 0.22 -15.80
N ILE A 66 13.90 0.01 -16.45
CA ILE A 66 13.75 0.29 -17.89
C ILE A 66 14.00 1.78 -18.16
N GLY A 67 13.43 2.67 -17.34
CA GLY A 67 13.66 4.11 -17.44
C GLY A 67 15.14 4.47 -17.36
N VAL A 68 15.86 3.98 -16.35
CA VAL A 68 17.31 4.20 -16.21
C VAL A 68 18.08 3.70 -17.43
N LEU A 69 17.74 2.53 -17.98
CA LEU A 69 18.38 1.99 -19.18
C LEU A 69 18.14 2.88 -20.40
N VAL A 70 16.90 3.34 -20.63
CA VAL A 70 16.54 4.22 -21.74
C VAL A 70 17.21 5.57 -21.61
N PHE A 71 17.09 6.22 -20.45
CA PHE A 71 17.72 7.52 -20.19
C PHE A 71 19.25 7.42 -20.26
N GLY A 72 19.83 6.33 -19.77
CA GLY A 72 21.26 6.04 -19.88
C GLY A 72 21.73 5.87 -21.32
N ALA A 73 21.01 5.07 -22.12
CA ALA A 73 21.32 4.89 -23.55
C ALA A 73 21.20 6.20 -24.33
N MET A 74 20.17 7.01 -24.04
CA MET A 74 19.99 8.33 -24.64
C MET A 74 21.11 9.29 -24.24
N ALA A 75 21.46 9.38 -22.95
CA ALA A 75 22.57 10.18 -22.47
C ALA A 75 23.89 9.77 -23.15
N TYR A 76 24.17 8.47 -23.20
CA TYR A 76 25.34 7.93 -23.90
C TYR A 76 25.36 8.34 -25.37
N ALA A 77 24.25 8.16 -26.09
CA ALA A 77 24.15 8.52 -27.50
C ALA A 77 24.42 10.03 -27.71
N MET A 78 23.83 10.89 -26.88
CA MET A 78 24.05 12.34 -26.93
C MET A 78 25.51 12.72 -26.67
N PHE A 79 26.18 12.10 -25.70
CA PHE A 79 27.58 12.43 -25.38
C PHE A 79 28.59 11.86 -26.38
N LYS A 80 28.30 10.67 -26.94
CA LYS A 80 29.20 9.97 -27.87
C LYS A 80 29.08 10.49 -29.30
N PHE A 81 27.87 10.71 -29.80
CA PHE A 81 27.60 11.06 -31.21
C PHE A 81 27.35 12.56 -31.42
N ARG A 82 27.80 13.42 -30.50
CA ARG A 82 27.67 14.88 -30.63
C ARG A 82 28.54 15.42 -31.77
N ARG A 83 27.98 16.35 -32.56
CA ARG A 83 28.69 17.04 -33.65
C ARG A 83 30.01 17.68 -33.21
N SER A 84 30.07 18.21 -31.99
CA SER A 84 31.29 18.84 -31.44
C SER A 84 32.49 17.87 -31.32
N LYS A 85 32.26 16.56 -31.35
CA LYS A 85 33.32 15.53 -31.29
C LYS A 85 33.65 14.95 -32.67
N GLY A 86 33.18 15.57 -33.75
CA GLY A 86 33.44 15.11 -35.12
C GLY A 86 32.64 13.85 -35.50
N ALA A 87 31.52 13.57 -34.84
CA ALA A 87 30.68 12.43 -35.18
C ALA A 87 30.06 12.60 -36.58
N VAL A 88 30.32 11.63 -37.47
CA VAL A 88 29.73 11.55 -38.81
C VAL A 88 28.55 10.58 -38.78
N ALA A 89 27.39 11.01 -39.26
CA ALA A 89 26.19 10.17 -39.28
C ALA A 89 26.36 9.00 -40.25
N LYS A 90 26.10 7.78 -39.77
CA LYS A 90 26.01 6.59 -40.63
C LYS A 90 24.61 6.54 -41.27
N GLN A 91 24.54 6.11 -42.53
CA GLN A 91 23.30 6.01 -43.32
C GLN A 91 22.74 4.58 -43.29
N PHE A 92 22.34 4.11 -42.10
CA PHE A 92 21.59 2.85 -41.97
C PHE A 92 20.17 3.16 -41.51
N SER A 93 19.18 2.53 -42.13
CA SER A 93 17.77 2.71 -41.79
C SER A 93 17.14 1.49 -41.11
N HIS A 94 17.71 0.30 -41.28
CA HIS A 94 17.12 -0.95 -40.78
C HIS A 94 18.14 -1.85 -40.09
N ASN A 95 17.67 -2.52 -39.05
CA ASN A 95 18.40 -3.61 -38.41
C ASN A 95 17.39 -4.60 -37.84
N THR A 96 16.98 -5.57 -38.67
CA THR A 96 15.99 -6.59 -38.31
C THR A 96 16.35 -7.35 -37.03
N LYS A 97 17.65 -7.58 -36.78
CA LYS A 97 18.09 -8.26 -35.55
C LYS A 97 17.80 -7.41 -34.31
N ALA A 98 18.09 -6.11 -34.37
CA ALA A 98 17.79 -5.19 -33.27
C ALA A 98 16.27 -5.05 -33.06
N GLU A 99 15.52 -4.97 -34.17
CA GLU A 99 14.06 -4.90 -34.17
C GLU A 99 13.40 -6.08 -33.46
N ILE A 100 13.87 -7.30 -33.74
CA ILE A 100 13.37 -8.50 -33.07
C ILE A 100 13.70 -8.46 -31.58
N ILE A 101 14.93 -8.10 -31.22
CA ILE A 101 15.39 -8.07 -29.82
C ILE A 101 14.53 -7.11 -28.98
N TRP A 102 14.35 -5.87 -29.45
CA TRP A 102 13.59 -4.87 -28.69
C TRP A 102 12.07 -5.10 -28.71
N THR A 103 11.57 -6.01 -29.54
CA THR A 103 10.14 -6.36 -29.57
C THR A 103 9.88 -7.55 -28.66
N VAL A 104 10.72 -8.58 -28.72
CA VAL A 104 10.56 -9.82 -27.94
C VAL A 104 10.83 -9.58 -26.46
N ILE A 105 11.86 -8.80 -26.10
CA ILE A 105 12.22 -8.55 -24.69
C ILE A 105 11.05 -7.91 -23.91
N PRO A 106 10.43 -6.79 -24.37
CA PRO A 106 9.28 -6.20 -23.68
C PRO A 106 8.10 -7.15 -23.54
N ILE A 107 7.81 -7.97 -24.56
CA ILE A 107 6.73 -8.96 -24.50
C ILE A 107 6.99 -9.97 -23.37
N ILE A 108 8.20 -10.51 -23.28
CA ILE A 108 8.56 -11.46 -22.22
C ILE A 108 8.41 -10.83 -20.83
N ILE A 109 8.87 -9.59 -20.66
CA ILE A 109 8.74 -8.86 -19.39
C ILE A 109 7.26 -8.77 -18.97
N LEU A 110 6.38 -8.40 -19.90
CA LEU A 110 4.94 -8.29 -19.63
C LEU A 110 4.31 -9.63 -19.25
N VAL A 111 4.65 -10.70 -19.96
CA VAL A 111 4.12 -12.05 -19.67
C VAL A 111 4.54 -12.52 -18.27
N VAL A 112 5.81 -12.33 -17.91
CA VAL A 112 6.33 -12.70 -16.59
C VAL A 112 5.64 -11.90 -15.47
N MET A 113 5.35 -10.61 -15.70
CA MET A 113 4.63 -9.78 -14.73
C MET A 113 3.14 -10.13 -14.63
N ALA A 114 2.52 -10.53 -15.75
CA ALA A 114 1.10 -10.84 -15.80
C ALA A 114 0.75 -12.07 -14.95
N TRP A 115 1.59 -13.11 -14.95
CA TRP A 115 1.33 -14.35 -14.22
C TRP A 115 1.03 -14.14 -12.72
N PRO A 116 1.92 -13.53 -11.90
CA PRO A 116 1.64 -13.29 -10.49
C PRO A 116 0.52 -12.27 -10.28
N ALA A 117 0.36 -11.29 -11.18
CA ALA A 117 -0.72 -10.30 -11.08
C ALA A 117 -2.10 -10.97 -11.22
N THR A 118 -2.28 -11.88 -12.19
CA THR A 118 -3.53 -12.62 -12.37
C THR A 118 -3.85 -13.50 -11.18
N ALA A 119 -2.86 -14.22 -10.63
CA ALA A 119 -3.06 -15.04 -9.43
C ALA A 119 -3.51 -14.19 -8.23
N LYS A 120 -2.92 -13.00 -8.06
CA LYS A 120 -3.31 -12.05 -7.00
C LYS A 120 -4.73 -11.52 -7.19
N LEU A 121 -5.14 -11.24 -8.43
CA LEU A 121 -6.51 -10.81 -8.72
C LEU A 121 -7.53 -11.90 -8.42
N ILE A 122 -7.27 -13.14 -8.81
CA ILE A 122 -8.18 -14.26 -8.53
C ILE A 122 -8.40 -14.41 -7.01
N ALA A 123 -7.32 -14.33 -6.22
CA ALA A 123 -7.41 -14.38 -4.76
C ALA A 123 -8.20 -13.21 -4.15
N MET A 124 -8.20 -12.04 -4.80
CA MET A 124 -8.98 -10.89 -4.34
C MET A 124 -10.48 -11.05 -4.58
N TYR A 125 -10.89 -11.80 -5.61
CA TYR A 125 -12.30 -12.06 -5.92
C TYR A 125 -12.90 -13.22 -5.12
N ASP A 126 -12.07 -13.97 -4.38
CA ASP A 126 -12.58 -15.01 -3.50
C ASP A 126 -13.23 -14.40 -2.26
N THR A 127 -14.55 -14.55 -2.15
CA THR A 127 -15.40 -13.96 -1.10
C THR A 127 -16.10 -15.02 -0.26
N ARG A 128 -15.66 -16.28 -0.38
CA ARG A 128 -16.24 -17.40 0.37
C ARG A 128 -15.82 -17.36 1.84
N ASP A 129 -16.55 -18.10 2.66
CA ASP A 129 -16.24 -18.35 4.07
C ASP A 129 -16.09 -17.07 4.92
N SER A 130 -16.96 -16.08 4.69
CA SER A 130 -16.98 -14.85 5.49
C SER A 130 -17.44 -15.11 6.93
N GLU A 131 -16.64 -14.70 7.91
CA GLU A 131 -17.01 -14.74 9.34
C GLU A 131 -18.09 -13.73 9.72
N MET A 132 -18.20 -12.62 8.97
CA MET A 132 -19.15 -11.54 9.22
C MET A 132 -19.59 -10.90 7.90
N THR A 133 -20.89 -10.63 7.78
CA THR A 133 -21.45 -9.95 6.59
C THR A 133 -21.96 -8.56 6.97
N VAL A 134 -21.39 -7.52 6.36
CA VAL A 134 -21.84 -6.13 6.57
C VAL A 134 -22.42 -5.59 5.26
N LYS A 135 -23.68 -5.17 5.29
CA LYS A 135 -24.32 -4.45 4.19
C LYS A 135 -24.10 -2.96 4.38
N ILE A 136 -23.53 -2.32 3.37
CA ILE A 136 -23.25 -0.89 3.36
C ILE A 136 -24.17 -0.22 2.33
N THR A 137 -24.94 0.78 2.76
CA THR A 137 -25.80 1.59 1.87
C THR A 137 -25.31 3.03 1.84
N GLY A 138 -24.98 3.51 0.64
CA GLY A 138 -24.60 4.91 0.41
C GLY A 138 -25.83 5.81 0.35
N TYR A 139 -25.86 6.83 1.20
CA TYR A 139 -26.81 7.95 1.14
C TYR A 139 -26.04 9.22 0.76
N GLN A 140 -26.75 10.29 0.40
CA GLN A 140 -26.09 11.56 0.09
C GLN A 140 -25.37 12.11 1.34
N TRP A 141 -24.03 12.05 1.23
CA TRP A 141 -22.96 12.37 2.18
C TRP A 141 -22.94 11.58 3.50
N MET A 142 -23.48 10.37 3.51
CA MET A 142 -23.38 9.48 4.67
C MET A 142 -23.46 8.01 4.26
N TRP A 143 -23.05 7.12 5.14
CA TRP A 143 -23.02 5.68 4.91
C TRP A 143 -23.78 4.97 6.02
N LYS A 144 -24.70 4.08 5.66
CA LYS A 144 -25.38 3.22 6.63
C LYS A 144 -24.74 1.85 6.62
N TYR A 145 -24.47 1.32 7.81
CA TYR A 145 -23.89 0.01 8.05
C TYR A 145 -24.93 -0.87 8.73
N GLU A 146 -25.14 -2.07 8.19
CA GLU A 146 -26.03 -3.08 8.75
C GLU A 146 -25.26 -4.39 8.85
N TYR A 147 -25.07 -4.90 10.07
CA TYR A 147 -24.38 -6.17 10.32
C TYR A 147 -25.42 -7.29 10.18
N LEU A 148 -25.36 -8.05 9.10
CA LEU A 148 -26.38 -9.07 8.82
C LEU A 148 -26.22 -10.24 9.79
N GLY A 149 -27.32 -10.67 10.41
CA GLY A 149 -27.30 -11.70 11.46
C GLY A 149 -27.06 -11.13 12.86
N GLU A 150 -26.57 -9.90 12.96
CA GLU A 150 -26.44 -9.14 14.20
C GLU A 150 -27.55 -8.09 14.27
N ASN A 151 -28.12 -7.83 15.45
CA ASN A 151 -29.11 -6.77 15.61
C ASN A 151 -28.46 -5.37 15.70
N VAL A 152 -27.48 -5.11 14.84
CA VAL A 152 -26.65 -3.89 14.86
C VAL A 152 -26.76 -3.16 13.53
N ALA A 153 -27.27 -1.94 13.57
CA ALA A 153 -27.34 -1.02 12.43
C ALA A 153 -27.11 0.42 12.88
N PHE A 154 -26.32 1.18 12.12
CA PHE A 154 -26.07 2.60 12.39
C PHE A 154 -25.70 3.36 11.12
N THR A 155 -25.78 4.69 11.18
CA THR A 155 -25.36 5.59 10.11
C THR A 155 -24.09 6.34 10.53
N SER A 156 -23.09 6.34 9.66
CA SER A 156 -21.86 7.12 9.78
C SER A 156 -21.90 8.31 8.83
N ARG A 157 -21.58 9.49 9.36
CA ARG A 157 -21.47 10.75 8.61
C ARG A 157 -20.17 11.45 9.00
N LEU A 158 -19.74 12.38 8.16
CA LEU A 158 -18.62 13.26 8.48
C LEU A 158 -18.90 14.04 9.78
N ASP A 159 -17.86 14.27 10.57
CA ASP A 159 -17.94 15.11 11.76
C ASP A 159 -18.51 16.49 11.42
N ARG A 160 -19.31 17.06 12.34
CA ARG A 160 -20.05 18.30 12.07
C ARG A 160 -19.10 19.49 11.87
N LYS A 161 -18.00 19.58 12.62
CA LYS A 161 -17.01 20.64 12.43
C LYS A 161 -16.35 20.52 11.06
N SER A 162 -16.01 19.30 10.63
CA SER A 162 -15.43 19.06 9.30
C SER A 162 -16.42 19.37 8.16
N ASP A 163 -17.71 19.08 8.34
CA ASP A 163 -18.74 19.42 7.35
C ASP A 163 -18.97 20.94 7.27
N GLU A 164 -18.94 21.65 8.41
CA GLU A 164 -18.98 23.11 8.47
C GLU A 164 -17.78 23.75 7.75
N VAL A 165 -16.56 23.26 8.00
CA VAL A 165 -15.35 23.73 7.31
C VAL A 165 -15.46 23.51 5.79
N ARG A 166 -15.89 22.31 5.37
CA ARG A 166 -16.13 22.00 3.94
C ARG A 166 -17.12 22.98 3.29
N GLN A 167 -18.17 23.36 3.99
CA GLN A 167 -19.21 24.27 3.48
C GLN A 167 -18.79 25.75 3.53
N SER A 168 -17.89 26.11 4.46
CA SER A 168 -17.43 27.50 4.65
C SER A 168 -16.58 28.03 3.49
N GLY A 169 -16.00 27.14 2.67
CA GLY A 169 -15.03 27.50 1.63
C GLY A 169 -13.67 27.99 2.16
N SER A 170 -13.45 27.92 3.48
CA SER A 170 -12.15 28.20 4.09
C SER A 170 -11.17 27.06 3.82
N VAL A 171 -9.87 27.39 3.71
CA VAL A 171 -8.80 26.39 3.59
C VAL A 171 -8.32 26.07 5.01
N PRO A 172 -8.65 24.91 5.58
CA PRO A 172 -8.17 24.54 6.91
C PRO A 172 -6.64 24.42 6.89
N THR A 173 -6.01 24.92 7.95
CA THR A 173 -4.56 24.83 8.17
C THR A 173 -4.32 24.05 9.45
N MET A 174 -3.19 23.35 9.56
CA MET A 174 -2.81 22.65 10.81
C MET A 174 -2.76 23.59 12.03
N ALA A 175 -2.59 24.90 11.82
CA ALA A 175 -2.62 25.91 12.87
C ALA A 175 -4.05 26.28 13.33
N SER A 176 -5.03 26.23 12.43
CA SER A 176 -6.44 26.51 12.75
C SER A 176 -7.20 25.26 13.20
N ASP A 177 -6.81 24.10 12.68
CA ASP A 177 -7.46 22.80 12.86
C ASP A 177 -6.39 21.70 13.01
N PRO A 178 -5.73 21.62 14.18
CA PRO A 178 -4.72 20.61 14.48
C PRO A 178 -5.29 19.20 14.67
#